data_AF-A0A160P7W5-F1
#
_entry.id   AF-A0A160P7W5-F1
#
_cell.length_a   1.000
_cell.length_b   1.000
_cell.length_c   1.000
_cell.angle_alpha   90.00
_cell.angle_beta   90.00
_cell.angle_gamma   90.00
#
_symmetry.space_group_name_H-M   'P 1'
#
loop_
_entity.id
_entity.type
_entity.pdbx_description
1 polymer ?
#
loop_
_entity_poly.entity_id
_entity_poly.type
_entity_poly.pdbx_seq_one_letter_code
_entity_poly.pdbx_strand_id
1 'polypeptide(L)'
;MWRSLVARVCAELDRYTQGGPVIAPMTLLRREYADEIFEALAKDGVEVHHLLLHSDSDILRSRIEGSMEFPDDEECSEKVRAFRRRRLADYETAYATWLGEQAEVIDTTGLTPEQVLARALTLLGP
;
A
#
# COMPACT_ATOMS: atom_id res chain seq x y z
N MET A 1 -10.27 -4.77 -15.84
CA MET A 1 -9.12 -5.31 -16.59
C MET A 1 -7.83 -5.29 -15.79
N TRP A 2 -7.38 -4.15 -15.23
CA TRP A 2 -6.12 -4.12 -14.47
C TRP A 2 -6.16 -4.93 -13.16
N ARG A 3 -7.25 -4.86 -12.39
CA ARG A 3 -7.41 -5.57 -11.10
C ARG A 3 -7.25 -7.08 -11.22
N SER A 4 -7.96 -7.65 -12.21
CA SER A 4 -7.84 -9.06 -12.55
C SER A 4 -6.46 -9.46 -13.04
N LEU A 5 -5.71 -8.55 -13.68
CA LEU A 5 -4.34 -8.83 -14.11
C LEU A 5 -3.37 -8.82 -12.93
N VAL A 6 -3.50 -7.85 -12.02
CA VAL A 6 -2.68 -7.79 -10.79
C VAL A 6 -2.86 -9.06 -9.97
N ALA A 7 -4.10 -9.48 -9.70
CA ALA A 7 -4.36 -10.71 -8.95
C ALA A 7 -3.72 -11.94 -9.61
N ARG A 8 -3.86 -12.09 -10.94
CA ARG A 8 -3.25 -13.19 -11.69
C ARG A 8 -1.73 -13.17 -11.60
N VAL A 9 -1.10 -12.00 -11.77
CA VAL A 9 0.37 -11.88 -11.67
C VAL A 9 0.85 -12.26 -10.28
N CYS A 10 0.20 -11.77 -9.23
CA CYS A 10 0.52 -12.13 -7.86
C CYS A 10 0.37 -13.65 -7.61
N ALA A 11 -0.71 -14.27 -8.10
CA ALA A 11 -0.92 -15.71 -7.97
C ALA A 11 0.11 -16.56 -8.75
N GLU A 12 0.53 -16.11 -9.94
CA GLU A 12 1.62 -16.77 -10.67
C GLU A 12 2.96 -16.62 -9.97
N LEU A 13 3.26 -15.44 -9.41
CA LEU A 13 4.49 -15.22 -8.64
C LEU A 13 4.51 -16.07 -7.37
N ASP A 14 3.39 -16.17 -6.65
CA ASP A 14 3.26 -17.02 -5.47
C ASP A 14 3.59 -18.49 -5.81
N ARG A 15 2.97 -19.04 -6.86
CA ARG A 15 3.30 -20.37 -7.38
C ARG A 15 4.76 -20.52 -7.78
N TYR A 16 5.29 -19.53 -8.50
CA TYR A 16 6.65 -19.55 -9.02
C TYR A 16 7.69 -19.55 -7.89
N THR A 17 7.45 -18.78 -6.82
CA THR A 17 8.38 -18.67 -5.69
C THR A 17 8.34 -19.87 -4.75
N GLN A 18 7.32 -20.74 -4.85
CA GLN A 18 7.18 -21.98 -4.07
C GLN A 18 7.28 -21.73 -2.54
N GLY A 19 6.61 -20.69 -2.06
CA GLY A 19 6.63 -20.29 -0.64
C GLY A 19 7.60 -19.14 -0.31
N GLY A 20 8.19 -18.51 -1.32
CA GLY A 20 8.86 -17.21 -1.15
C GLY A 20 7.85 -16.05 -1.05
N PRO A 21 8.16 -14.96 -0.32
CA PRO A 21 7.24 -13.85 -0.18
C PRO A 21 7.10 -13.06 -1.48
N VAL A 22 5.86 -12.72 -1.84
CA VAL A 22 5.55 -11.76 -2.91
C VAL A 22 5.06 -10.46 -2.28
N ILE A 23 5.83 -9.38 -2.42
CA ILE A 23 5.46 -8.06 -1.90
C ILE A 23 4.87 -7.23 -3.04
N ALA A 24 3.64 -6.73 -2.87
CA ALA A 24 2.92 -5.93 -3.86
C ALA A 24 2.54 -4.54 -3.31
N PRO A 25 3.44 -3.54 -3.38
CA PRO A 25 3.12 -2.18 -2.95
C PRO A 25 2.04 -1.57 -3.85
N MET A 26 0.92 -1.16 -3.26
CA MET A 26 -0.21 -0.59 -4.01
C MET A 26 -0.91 0.50 -3.20
N THR A 27 -1.50 1.46 -3.93
CA THR A 27 -2.39 2.47 -3.34
C THR A 27 -3.83 2.15 -3.74
N LEU A 28 -4.54 1.40 -2.88
CA LEU A 28 -5.94 0.99 -3.09
C LEU A 28 -6.88 1.83 -2.22
N LEU A 29 -7.37 2.96 -2.76
CA LEU A 29 -8.28 3.86 -2.03
C LEU A 29 -9.76 3.61 -2.34
N ARG A 30 -10.04 2.73 -3.32
CA ARG A 30 -11.40 2.34 -3.68
C ARG A 30 -11.65 0.92 -3.18
N ARG A 31 -12.59 0.77 -2.26
CA ARG A 31 -12.93 -0.53 -1.66
C ARG A 31 -13.30 -1.56 -2.71
N GLU A 32 -14.13 -1.17 -3.69
CA GLU A 32 -14.55 -2.10 -4.75
C GLU A 32 -13.36 -2.66 -5.54
N TYR A 33 -12.29 -1.87 -5.67
CA TYR A 33 -11.10 -2.30 -6.38
C TYR A 33 -10.25 -3.25 -5.54
N ALA A 34 -10.18 -3.03 -4.23
CA ALA A 34 -9.49 -3.92 -3.30
C ALA A 34 -10.22 -5.26 -3.17
N ASP A 35 -11.54 -5.23 -2.98
CA ASP A 35 -12.39 -6.43 -2.89
C ASP A 35 -12.23 -7.30 -4.15
N GLU A 36 -12.31 -6.71 -5.36
CA GLU A 36 -12.09 -7.46 -6.61
C GLU A 36 -10.71 -8.15 -6.70
N ILE A 37 -9.65 -7.53 -6.16
CA ILE A 37 -8.30 -8.10 -6.17
C ILE A 37 -8.19 -9.22 -5.13
N PHE A 38 -8.60 -8.96 -3.88
CA PHE A 38 -8.47 -9.92 -2.80
C PHE A 38 -9.37 -11.13 -2.99
N GLU A 39 -10.59 -10.96 -3.50
CA GLU A 39 -11.45 -12.08 -3.87
C GLU A 39 -10.85 -12.95 -4.97
N ALA A 40 -10.18 -12.33 -5.96
CA ALA A 40 -9.52 -13.09 -7.03
C ALA A 40 -8.32 -13.88 -6.51
N LEU A 41 -7.52 -13.29 -5.61
CA LEU A 41 -6.40 -13.98 -4.95
C LEU A 41 -6.88 -15.13 -4.06
N ALA A 42 -7.93 -14.91 -3.28
CA ALA A 42 -8.52 -15.93 -2.43
C ALA A 42 -9.07 -17.13 -3.25
N LYS A 43 -9.67 -16.87 -4.43
CA LYS A 43 -10.14 -17.92 -5.34
C LYS A 43 -9.00 -18.79 -5.89
N ASP A 44 -7.82 -18.20 -6.05
CA ASP A 44 -6.61 -18.91 -6.48
C ASP A 44 -5.85 -19.54 -5.29
N GLY A 45 -6.38 -19.46 -4.07
CA GLY A 45 -5.80 -20.04 -2.87
C GLY A 45 -4.60 -19.30 -2.31
N VAL A 46 -4.37 -18.05 -2.73
CA VAL A 46 -3.25 -17.23 -2.27
C VAL A 46 -3.54 -16.66 -0.89
N GLU A 47 -2.66 -16.91 0.06
CA GLU A 47 -2.70 -16.26 1.38
C GLU A 47 -2.24 -14.80 1.25
N VAL A 48 -3.04 -13.86 1.76
CA VAL A 48 -2.77 -12.43 1.65
C VAL A 48 -2.65 -11.81 3.03
N HIS A 49 -1.50 -11.21 3.30
CA HIS A 49 -1.31 -10.31 4.44
C HIS A 49 -1.46 -8.86 3.97
N HIS A 50 -2.57 -8.22 4.32
CA HIS A 50 -2.84 -6.84 3.94
C HIS A 50 -2.32 -5.87 5.00
N LEU A 51 -1.09 -5.37 4.79
CA LEU A 51 -0.47 -4.39 5.67
C LEU A 51 -0.73 -2.96 5.19
N LEU A 52 -1.22 -2.08 6.07
CA LEU A 52 -1.40 -0.66 5.78
C LEU A 52 -0.33 0.18 6.48
N LEU A 53 0.45 0.93 5.70
CA LEU A 53 1.34 1.96 6.23
C LEU A 53 0.56 3.26 6.43
N HIS A 54 0.10 3.49 7.66
CA HIS A 54 -0.62 4.70 8.05
C HIS A 54 0.36 5.77 8.55
N SER A 55 -0.02 7.03 8.40
CA SER A 55 0.63 8.18 9.04
C SER A 55 -0.46 9.21 9.27
N ASP A 56 -0.34 10.00 10.35
CA ASP A 56 -1.24 11.13 10.53
C ASP A 56 -1.17 12.09 9.32
N SER A 57 -2.24 12.87 9.13
CA SER A 57 -2.41 13.74 7.97
C SER A 57 -1.33 14.81 7.83
N ASP A 58 -0.80 15.32 8.94
CA ASP A 58 0.19 16.39 8.95
C ASP A 58 1.58 15.87 8.55
N ILE A 59 1.99 14.73 9.09
CA ILE A 59 3.22 14.04 8.70
C ILE A 59 3.11 13.53 7.26
N LEU A 60 1.96 12.99 6.84
CA LEU A 60 1.77 12.54 5.46
C LEU A 60 1.89 13.72 4.49
N ARG A 61 1.29 14.87 4.81
CA ARG A 61 1.45 16.11 4.03
C ARG A 61 2.90 16.56 3.99
N SER A 62 3.57 16.61 5.14
CA SER A 62 4.98 17.01 5.22
C SER A 62 5.88 16.10 4.38
N ARG A 63 5.63 14.78 4.39
CA ARG A 63 6.38 13.80 3.57
C ARG A 63 6.14 14.01 2.08
N ILE A 64 4.90 14.35 1.68
CA ILE A 64 4.60 14.69 0.29
C ILE A 64 5.33 15.96 -0.13
N GLU A 65 5.30 17.03 0.67
CA GLU A 65 6.00 18.28 0.34
C GLU A 65 7.51 18.09 0.22
N GLY A 66 8.09 17.24 1.06
CA GLY A 66 9.51 16.92 1.02
C GLY A 66 9.90 15.86 -0.01
N SER A 67 8.96 15.29 -0.78
CA SER A 67 9.29 14.17 -1.68
C SER A 67 9.91 14.67 -2.99
N MET A 68 10.91 13.91 -3.46
CA MET A 68 11.65 14.20 -4.69
C MET A 68 11.85 12.91 -5.48
N GLU A 69 10.77 12.46 -6.11
CA GLU A 69 10.74 11.23 -6.90
C GLU A 69 11.65 11.27 -8.13
N PHE A 70 11.92 12.46 -8.65
CA PHE A 70 12.83 12.69 -9.76
C PHE A 70 13.89 13.73 -9.34
N PRO A 71 15.01 13.29 -8.75
CA PRO A 71 16.04 14.18 -8.18
C PRO A 71 16.59 15.23 -9.15
N ASP A 72 16.66 14.89 -10.43
CA ASP A 72 17.21 15.77 -11.48
C ASP A 72 16.11 16.53 -12.25
N ASP A 73 14.84 16.39 -11.87
CA ASP A 73 13.69 17.01 -12.54
C ASP A 73 12.62 17.47 -11.53
N GLU A 74 12.76 18.71 -11.10
CA GLU A 74 11.87 19.32 -10.11
C GLU A 74 10.44 19.52 -10.65
N GLU A 75 10.27 19.78 -11.95
CA GLU A 75 8.94 19.91 -12.54
C GLU A 75 8.19 18.56 -12.49
N CYS A 76 8.90 17.46 -12.78
CA CYS A 76 8.34 16.12 -12.68
C CYS A 76 8.04 15.73 -11.23
N SER A 77 8.95 16.01 -10.29
CA SER A 77 8.73 15.81 -8.85
C SER A 77 7.51 16.58 -8.35
N GLU A 78 7.36 17.85 -8.75
CA GLU A 78 6.21 18.67 -8.37
C GLU A 78 4.88 18.10 -8.91
N LYS A 79 4.85 17.53 -10.12
CA LYS A 79 3.65 16.84 -10.64
C LYS A 79 3.25 15.66 -9.76
N VAL A 80 4.23 14.89 -9.25
CA VAL A 80 3.97 13.78 -8.32
C VAL A 80 3.41 14.30 -7.00
N ARG A 81 4.03 15.34 -6.41
CA ARG A 81 3.54 15.95 -5.16
C ARG A 81 2.12 16.49 -5.32
N ALA A 82 1.85 17.20 -6.42
CA ALA A 82 0.53 17.73 -6.73
C ALA A 82 -0.52 16.61 -6.88
N PHE A 83 -0.17 15.49 -7.52
CA PHE A 83 -1.03 14.32 -7.59
C PHE A 83 -1.30 13.75 -6.19
N ARG A 84 -0.26 13.50 -5.38
CA ARG A 84 -0.40 12.94 -4.03
C ARG A 84 -1.23 13.82 -3.10
N ARG A 85 -1.01 15.14 -3.13
CA ARG A 85 -1.82 16.12 -2.38
C ARG A 85 -3.31 15.98 -2.67
N ARG A 86 -3.69 15.83 -3.95
CA ARG A 86 -5.10 15.67 -4.36
C ARG A 86 -5.72 14.36 -3.87
N ARG A 87 -4.92 13.35 -3.55
CA ARG A 87 -5.37 12.02 -3.09
C ARG A 87 -5.43 11.91 -1.56
N LEU A 88 -4.99 12.93 -0.81
CA LEU A 88 -5.01 12.90 0.66
C LEU A 88 -6.43 12.71 1.21
N ALA A 89 -7.40 13.48 0.72
CA ALA A 89 -8.79 13.36 1.16
C ALA A 89 -9.40 11.99 0.81
N ASP A 90 -9.03 11.43 -0.35
CA ASP A 90 -9.45 10.08 -0.75
C ASP A 90 -8.88 9.03 0.22
N TYR A 91 -7.63 9.20 0.66
CA TYR A 91 -6.99 8.33 1.63
C TYR A 91 -7.61 8.43 3.02
N GLU A 92 -7.80 9.64 3.53
CA GLU A 92 -8.44 9.88 4.84
C GLU A 92 -9.84 9.27 4.89
N THR A 93 -10.61 9.46 3.81
CA THR A 93 -11.93 8.85 3.66
C THR A 93 -11.85 7.32 3.64
N ALA A 94 -10.96 6.74 2.83
CA ALA A 94 -10.78 5.29 2.75
C ALA A 94 -10.36 4.70 4.12
N TYR A 95 -9.40 5.33 4.79
CA TYR A 95 -8.91 4.93 6.11
C TYR A 95 -10.05 4.89 7.14
N ALA A 96 -10.82 5.98 7.23
CA ALA A 96 -11.90 6.12 8.19
C ALA A 96 -13.12 5.22 7.91
N THR A 97 -13.28 4.73 6.69
CA THR A 97 -14.52 4.03 6.29
C THR A 97 -14.38 2.52 6.10
N TRP A 98 -13.19 2.03 5.75
CA TRP A 98 -13.01 0.59 5.50
C TRP A 98 -11.56 0.12 5.64
N LEU A 99 -10.59 0.93 5.19
CA LEU A 99 -9.20 0.49 5.05
C LEU A 99 -8.52 0.30 6.41
N GLY A 100 -8.85 1.14 7.41
CA GLY A 100 -8.33 0.99 8.77
C GLY A 100 -8.87 -0.24 9.51
N GLU A 101 -10.03 -0.77 9.10
CA GLU A 101 -10.63 -1.96 9.69
C GLU A 101 -10.21 -3.26 8.98
N GLN A 102 -9.99 -3.20 7.67
CA GLN A 102 -9.68 -4.38 6.85
C GLN A 102 -8.19 -4.73 6.74
N ALA A 103 -7.30 -3.84 7.17
CA ALA A 103 -5.86 -4.03 7.07
C ALA A 103 -5.21 -4.13 8.44
N GLU A 104 -4.06 -4.81 8.50
CA GLU A 104 -3.15 -4.72 9.62
C GLU A 104 -2.41 -3.38 9.57
N VAL A 105 -2.80 -2.45 10.44
CA VAL A 105 -2.30 -1.07 10.42
C VAL A 105 -0.95 -0.96 11.12
N ILE A 106 0.04 -0.44 10.40
CA ILE A 106 1.31 0.02 10.93
C ILE A 106 1.31 1.55 10.91
N ASP A 107 1.17 2.16 12.08
CA ASP A 107 1.35 3.61 12.22
C ASP A 107 2.84 3.97 12.10
N THR A 108 3.16 4.70 11.04
CA THR A 108 4.52 5.11 10.66
C THR A 108 4.86 6.54 11.06
N THR A 109 3.94 7.25 11.74
CA THR A 109 4.05 8.69 12.04
C THR A 109 5.40 9.06 12.67
N GLY A 110 5.85 8.28 13.65
CA GLY A 110 7.12 8.48 14.35
C GLY A 110 8.17 7.39 14.12
N LEU A 111 7.96 6.51 13.15
CA LEU A 111 8.83 5.33 12.95
C LEU A 111 9.87 5.54 11.85
N THR A 112 11.08 5.01 12.06
CA THR A 112 12.07 4.84 10.99
C THR A 112 11.71 3.66 10.09
N PRO A 113 12.26 3.57 8.86
CA PRO A 113 12.05 2.41 7.99
C PRO A 113 12.37 1.07 8.65
N GLU A 114 13.43 0.99 9.46
CA GLU A 114 13.83 -0.23 10.16
C GLU A 114 12.81 -0.63 11.24
N GLN A 115 12.22 0.35 11.92
CA GLN A 115 11.16 0.12 12.91
C GLN A 115 9.87 -0.34 12.23
N VAL A 116 9.52 0.25 11.07
CA VAL A 116 8.39 -0.19 10.25
C VAL A 116 8.60 -1.63 9.78
N LEU A 117 9.81 -1.96 9.32
CA LEU A 117 10.16 -3.33 8.91
C LEU A 117 10.01 -4.32 10.07
N ALA A 118 10.57 -4.00 11.24
CA ALA A 118 10.45 -4.86 12.42
C ALA A 118 8.99 -5.11 12.82
N ARG A 119 8.15 -4.06 12.73
CA ARG A 119 6.72 -4.16 12.99
C ARG A 119 5.99 -5.03 11.96
N ALA A 120 6.32 -4.85 10.68
CA ALA A 120 5.75 -5.65 9.59
C ALA A 120 6.10 -7.14 9.77
N LEU A 121 7.36 -7.47 10.05
CA LEU A 121 7.78 -8.85 10.31
C LEU A 121 7.07 -9.48 11.51
N THR A 122 6.78 -8.68 12.55
CA THR A 122 6.01 -9.17 13.71
C THR A 122 4.57 -9.56 13.32
N LEU A 123 3.94 -8.81 12.42
CA LEU A 123 2.57 -9.06 11.94
C LEU A 123 2.48 -10.26 10.99
N LEU A 124 3.54 -10.51 10.22
CA LEU A 124 3.61 -11.62 9.27
C LEU A 124 3.93 -12.97 9.95
N GLY A 125 4.36 -12.94 11.22
CA GLY A 125 4.83 -14.13 11.94
C GLY A 125 6.26 -14.56 11.54
N PRO A 126 6.94 -15.34 12.39
CA PRO A 126 8.22 -15.97 12.06
C PRO A 126 8.09 -17.19 11.15
#